data_AF-R5WZS0-F1
#
_entry.id   AF-R5WZS0-F1
#
_cell.length_a   1.000
_cell.length_b   1.000
_cell.length_c   1.000
_cell.angle_alpha   90.00
_cell.angle_beta   90.00
_cell.angle_gamma   90.00
#
_symmetry.space_group_name_H-M   'P 1'
#
loop_
_entity.id
_entity.type
_entity.pdbx_description
1 polymer ?
#
loop_
_entity_poly.entity_id
_entity_poly.type
_entity_poly.pdbx_seq_one_letter_code
_entity_poly.pdbx_strand_id
1 'polypeptide(L)'
;MNNFFILLISIFLILFFSNLNMKYNKYINIVSSTTLGIYLIHDNPSVRTFLWTHYFKLFEITKSKYLILSSIKVIFIIFFICMVIDLIRKFIVEVLLKKGINQFYEILLFLNNKIDKFL
;
A
#
# COMPACT_ATOMS: atom_id res chain seq x y z
N MET A 1 25.63 -0.80 1.70
CA MET A 1 25.46 0.17 0.59
C MET A 1 24.93 1.48 1.17
N ASN A 2 25.81 2.35 1.67
CA ASN A 2 25.46 3.73 2.04
C ASN A 2 26.16 4.64 1.04
N ASN A 3 25.48 4.94 -0.07
CA ASN A 3 26.05 5.79 -1.11
C ASN A 3 25.42 7.18 -0.96
N PHE A 4 26.25 8.19 -0.66
CA PHE A 4 25.82 9.59 -0.50
C PHE A 4 24.91 10.05 -1.66
N PHE A 5 25.21 9.60 -2.89
CA PHE A 5 24.40 9.86 -4.07
C PHE A 5 22.97 9.31 -4.00
N ILE A 6 22.74 8.14 -3.38
CA ILE A 6 21.40 7.56 -3.24
C ILE A 6 20.55 8.42 -2.31
N LEU A 7 21.14 8.88 -1.21
CA LEU A 7 20.47 9.79 -0.27
C LEU A 7 20.11 11.10 -0.97
N LEU A 8 21.06 11.65 -1.74
CA LEU A 8 20.85 12.88 -2.49
C LEU A 8 19.71 12.75 -3.52
N ILE A 9 19.70 11.67 -4.30
CA ILE A 9 18.63 11.38 -5.28
C ILE A 9 17.28 11.22 -4.59
N SER A 10 17.24 10.52 -3.44
CA SER A 10 16.00 10.31 -2.67
C SER A 10 15.43 11.64 -2.16
N ILE A 11 16.29 12.52 -1.63
CA ILE A 11 15.88 13.86 -1.17
C ILE A 11 15.33 14.69 -2.34
N PHE A 12 16.04 14.73 -3.48
CA PHE A 12 15.58 15.48 -4.63
C PHE A 12 14.25 14.94 -5.20
N LEU A 13 14.07 13.62 -5.22
CA LEU A 13 12.82 13.01 -5.66
C LEU A 13 11.64 13.42 -4.74
N ILE A 14 11.85 13.38 -3.43
CA ILE A 14 10.82 13.79 -2.45
C ILE A 14 10.51 15.28 -2.62
N LEU A 15 11.52 16.14 -2.73
CA LEU A 15 11.33 17.58 -2.92
C LEU A 15 10.61 17.89 -4.23
N PHE A 16 10.94 17.18 -5.31
CA PHE A 16 10.27 17.32 -6.60
C PHE A 16 8.76 17.06 -6.49
N PHE A 17 8.36 15.94 -5.88
CA PHE A 17 6.94 15.62 -5.67
C PHE A 17 6.27 16.50 -4.62
N SER A 18 7.01 16.99 -3.61
CA SER A 18 6.48 17.92 -2.61
C SER A 18 6.15 19.30 -3.18
N ASN A 19 6.88 19.74 -4.21
CA ASN A 19 6.69 21.04 -4.85
C ASN A 19 5.74 20.98 -6.05
N LEU A 20 5.23 19.79 -6.40
CA LEU A 20 4.29 19.59 -7.49
C LEU A 20 2.89 20.08 -7.07
N ASN A 21 2.43 21.16 -7.69
CA ASN A 21 1.07 21.68 -7.50
C ASN A 21 0.02 20.80 -8.19
N MET A 22 -0.35 19.70 -7.54
CA MET A 22 -1.39 18.78 -8.01
C MET A 22 -2.74 19.11 -7.37
N LYS A 23 -3.77 19.27 -8.20
CA LYS A 23 -5.15 19.41 -7.70
C LYS A 23 -5.66 18.08 -7.14
N TYR A 24 -6.61 18.13 -6.23
CA TYR A 24 -7.27 16.93 -5.71
C TYR A 24 -7.83 16.08 -6.86
N ASN A 25 -7.42 14.81 -6.92
CA ASN A 25 -7.94 13.82 -7.83
C ASN A 25 -8.32 12.55 -7.07
N LYS A 26 -9.61 12.22 -7.07
CA LYS A 26 -10.16 11.07 -6.35
C LYS A 26 -9.51 9.75 -6.75
N TYR A 27 -9.30 9.51 -8.04
CA TYR A 27 -8.74 8.24 -8.52
C TYR A 27 -7.28 8.07 -8.13
N ILE A 28 -6.48 9.14 -8.25
CA ILE A 28 -5.07 9.13 -7.83
C ILE A 28 -4.98 8.85 -6.34
N ASN A 29 -5.81 9.51 -5.52
CA ASN A 29 -5.80 9.32 -4.07
C ASN A 29 -6.24 7.92 -3.64
N ILE A 30 -7.19 7.31 -4.35
CA ILE A 30 -7.59 5.92 -4.10
C ILE A 30 -6.43 4.98 -4.41
N VAL A 31 -5.80 5.11 -5.60
CA VAL A 31 -4.68 4.27 -6.00
C VAL A 31 -3.49 4.47 -5.05
N SER A 32 -3.10 5.72 -4.76
CA SER A 32 -1.97 6.03 -3.90
C SER A 32 -2.15 5.45 -2.50
N SER A 33 -3.37 5.50 -1.95
CA SER A 33 -3.65 4.91 -0.64
C SER A 33 -3.33 3.41 -0.60
N THR A 34 -3.41 2.68 -1.73
CA THR A 34 -3.19 1.22 -1.79
C THR A 34 -1.74 0.80 -1.94
N THR A 35 -0.86 1.73 -2.34
CA THR A 35 0.55 1.43 -2.68
C THR A 35 1.33 0.76 -1.55
N LEU A 36 1.13 1.17 -0.29
CA LEU A 36 1.75 0.52 0.87
C LEU A 36 1.24 -0.93 1.06
N GLY A 37 -0.07 -1.15 0.90
CA GLY A 37 -0.65 -2.49 1.01
C GLY A 37 -0.16 -3.42 -0.10
N ILE A 38 -0.10 -2.90 -1.33
CA ILE A 38 0.47 -3.61 -2.48
C ILE A 38 1.91 -4.02 -2.18
N TYR A 39 2.74 -3.10 -1.68
CA TYR A 39 4.12 -3.37 -1.27
C TYR A 39 4.21 -4.55 -0.32
N LEU A 40 3.44 -4.52 0.78
CA LEU A 40 3.45 -5.57 1.79
C LEU A 40 3.00 -6.94 1.24
N ILE A 41 2.05 -6.97 0.30
CA ILE A 41 1.54 -8.22 -0.27
C ILE A 41 2.58 -8.83 -1.21
N HIS A 42 3.02 -8.10 -2.23
CA HIS A 42 3.86 -8.68 -3.28
C HIS A 42 5.32 -8.89 -2.84
N ASP A 43 5.81 -8.10 -1.88
CA ASP A 43 7.18 -8.22 -1.35
C ASP A 43 7.27 -9.18 -0.16
N ASN A 44 6.13 -9.73 0.29
CA ASN A 44 6.13 -10.80 1.28
C ASN A 44 6.95 -12.01 0.77
N PRO A 45 7.90 -12.58 1.54
CA PRO A 45 8.77 -13.65 1.07
C PRO A 45 8.05 -14.84 0.43
N SER A 46 6.92 -15.26 1.02
CA SER A 46 6.12 -16.38 0.52
C SER A 46 5.43 -16.03 -0.80
N VAL A 47 4.76 -14.87 -0.84
CA VAL A 47 4.04 -14.40 -2.04
C VAL A 47 5.02 -14.12 -3.18
N ARG A 48 6.14 -13.48 -2.89
CA ARG A 48 7.22 -13.20 -3.85
C ARG A 48 7.75 -14.49 -4.46
N THR A 49 8.06 -15.48 -3.64
CA THR A 49 8.54 -16.78 -4.12
C THR A 49 7.50 -17.47 -4.99
N PHE A 50 6.23 -17.46 -4.56
CA PHE A 50 5.11 -18.01 -5.33
C PHE A 50 4.94 -17.33 -6.70
N LEU A 51 4.86 -16.00 -6.74
CA LEU A 51 4.66 -15.22 -7.95
C LEU A 51 5.78 -15.45 -8.97
N TRP A 52 7.03 -15.30 -8.53
CA TRP A 52 8.17 -15.29 -9.45
C TRP A 52 8.70 -16.68 -9.77
N THR A 53 8.61 -17.64 -8.85
CA THR A 53 9.18 -18.99 -9.06
C THR A 53 8.16 -19.95 -9.64
N HIS A 54 6.92 -19.91 -9.13
CA HIS A 54 5.90 -20.90 -9.47
C HIS A 54 4.93 -20.42 -10.55
N TYR A 55 4.44 -19.18 -10.46
CA TYR A 55 3.38 -18.71 -11.37
C TYR A 55 3.94 -18.11 -12.67
N PHE A 56 4.72 -17.02 -12.58
CA PHE A 56 5.26 -16.33 -13.75
C PHE A 56 6.59 -16.90 -14.24
N LYS A 57 7.24 -17.74 -13.43
CA LYS A 57 8.53 -18.39 -13.73
C LYS A 57 9.53 -17.40 -14.33
N LEU A 58 10.06 -16.52 -13.48
CA LEU A 58 10.96 -15.42 -13.82
C LEU A 58 12.05 -15.81 -14.82
N PHE A 59 12.60 -17.02 -14.72
CA PHE A 59 13.65 -17.53 -15.61
C PHE A 59 13.20 -17.76 -17.07
N GLU A 60 11.92 -18.03 -17.32
CA GLU A 60 11.39 -18.14 -18.67
C GLU A 60 11.22 -16.73 -19.30
N ILE A 61 10.82 -15.74 -18.49
CA ILE A 61 10.67 -14.34 -18.93
C ILE A 61 12.03 -13.73 -19.27
N THR A 62 13.07 -14.00 -18.49
CA THR A 62 14.42 -13.43 -18.71
C THR A 62 15.12 -13.95 -19.96
N LYS A 63 14.70 -15.11 -20.48
CA LYS A 63 15.23 -15.68 -21.73
C LYS A 63 14.50 -15.22 -22.99
N SER A 64 13.36 -14.54 -22.84
CA SER A 64 12.53 -14.10 -23.96
C SER A 64 13.15 -12.91 -24.68
N LYS A 65 13.05 -12.88 -26.02
CA LYS A 65 13.36 -11.69 -26.84
C LYS A 65 12.48 -10.48 -26.47
N TYR A 66 11.33 -10.70 -25.83
CA TYR A 66 10.38 -9.68 -25.41
C TYR A 66 10.38 -9.46 -23.89
N LEU A 67 11.56 -9.57 -23.25
CA LEU A 67 11.72 -9.45 -21.79
C LEU A 67 11.03 -8.20 -21.24
N ILE A 68 11.34 -7.01 -21.78
CA ILE A 68 10.83 -5.73 -21.27
C ILE A 68 9.30 -5.69 -21.32
N LEU A 69 8.72 -6.03 -22.47
CA LEU A 69 7.27 -5.99 -22.64
C LEU A 69 6.55 -7.02 -21.75
N SER A 70 7.15 -8.20 -21.60
CA SER A 70 6.61 -9.27 -20.75
C SER A 70 6.67 -8.88 -19.27
N SER A 71 7.78 -8.30 -18.81
CA SER A 71 7.95 -7.81 -17.44
C SER A 71 6.94 -6.70 -17.11
N ILE A 72 6.77 -5.72 -17.99
CA ILE A 72 5.79 -4.65 -17.78
C ILE A 72 4.38 -5.23 -17.61
N LYS A 73 3.97 -6.16 -18.48
CA LYS A 73 2.66 -6.82 -18.39
C LYS A 73 2.47 -7.53 -17.05
N VAL A 74 3.46 -8.31 -16.61
CA VAL A 74 3.42 -9.05 -15.34
C VAL A 74 3.33 -8.10 -14.15
N ILE A 75 4.12 -7.03 -14.14
CA ILE A 75 4.10 -6.01 -13.07
C ILE A 75 2.72 -5.36 -12.97
N PHE A 76 2.11 -4.97 -14.10
CA PHE A 76 0.77 -4.41 -14.10
C PHE A 76 -0.26 -5.40 -13.55
N ILE A 77 -0.21 -6.68 -13.96
CA ILE A 77 -1.11 -7.71 -13.46
C ILE A 77 -1.00 -7.85 -11.94
N ILE A 78 0.23 -7.99 -11.41
CA ILE A 78 0.47 -8.11 -9.97
C ILE A 78 -0.03 -6.86 -9.24
N PHE A 79 0.26 -5.67 -9.77
CA PHE A 79 -0.17 -4.40 -9.18
C PHE A 79 -1.69 -4.32 -9.07
N PHE A 80 -2.43 -4.60 -10.13
CA PHE A 80 -3.90 -4.55 -10.12
C PHE A 80 -4.51 -5.57 -9.17
N ILE A 81 -3.99 -6.81 -9.14
CA ILE A 81 -4.49 -7.86 -8.23
C ILE A 81 -4.27 -7.43 -6.78
N CYS A 82 -3.06 -6.99 -6.42
CA CYS A 82 -2.74 -6.54 -5.07
C CYS A 82 -3.54 -5.29 -4.68
N MET A 83 -3.79 -4.38 -5.63
CA MET A 83 -4.61 -3.20 -5.43
C MET A 83 -6.04 -3.58 -5.04
N VAL A 84 -6.66 -4.53 -5.76
CA VAL A 84 -8.01 -5.01 -5.46
C VAL A 84 -8.05 -5.67 -4.07
N ILE A 85 -7.07 -6.50 -3.73
CA ILE A 85 -6.97 -7.13 -2.40
C ILE A 85 -6.88 -6.07 -1.30
N ASP A 86 -6.05 -5.04 -1.49
CA ASP A 86 -5.89 -3.96 -0.50
C ASP A 86 -7.16 -3.11 -0.35
N LEU A 87 -7.89 -2.86 -1.45
CA LEU A 87 -9.18 -2.16 -1.39
C LEU A 87 -10.22 -2.96 -0.60
N ILE A 88 -10.30 -4.28 -0.82
CA ILE A 88 -11.17 -5.17 -0.04
C ILE A 88 -10.76 -5.14 1.43
N ARG A 89 -9.47 -5.23 1.73
CA ARG A 89 -8.94 -5.12 3.10
C ARG A 89 -9.37 -3.82 3.77
N LYS A 90 -9.23 -2.68 3.08
CA LYS A 90 -9.67 -1.38 3.59
C LYS A 90 -11.15 -1.34 3.91
N PHE A 91 -11.99 -1.86 3.01
CA PHE A 91 -13.43 -1.91 3.24
C PHE A 91 -13.77 -2.73 4.48
N ILE A 92 -13.16 -3.92 4.63
CA ILE A 92 -13.37 -4.79 5.80
C ILE A 92 -12.90 -4.10 7.09
N VAL A 93 -11.69 -3.53 7.07
CA VAL A 93 -11.10 -2.84 8.22
C VAL A 93 -11.95 -1.63 8.63
N GLU A 94 -12.44 -0.86 7.67
CA GLU A 94 -13.27 0.31 7.92
C GLU A 94 -14.60 -0.08 8.58
N VAL A 95 -15.23 -1.16 8.12
CA VAL A 95 -16.50 -1.64 8.70
C VAL A 95 -16.28 -2.26 10.09
N LEU A 96 -15.26 -3.09 10.26
CA LEU A 96 -15.04 -3.84 11.50
C LEU A 96 -14.39 -2.99 12.59
N LEU A 97 -13.29 -2.29 12.29
CA LEU A 97 -12.53 -1.55 13.30
C LEU A 97 -13.20 -0.24 13.68
N LYS A 98 -13.80 0.53 12.75
CA LYS A 98 -14.48 1.78 13.14
C LYS A 98 -15.64 1.52 14.08
N LYS A 99 -16.38 0.42 13.87
CA LYS A 99 -17.47 0.03 14.76
C LYS A 99 -16.95 -0.29 16.18
N GLY A 100 -15.89 -1.08 16.28
CA GLY A 100 -15.28 -1.42 17.56
C GLY A 100 -14.70 -0.20 18.28
N ILE A 101 -13.98 0.66 17.56
CA ILE A 101 -13.37 1.88 18.12
C ILE A 101 -14.45 2.86 18.60
N ASN A 102 -15.50 3.10 17.81
CA ASN A 102 -16.60 3.98 18.24
C ASN A 102 -17.26 3.46 19.50
N GLN A 103 -17.50 2.16 19.61
CA GLN A 103 -18.09 1.57 20.81
C GLN A 103 -17.19 1.78 22.05
N PHE A 104 -15.88 1.60 21.92
CA PHE A 104 -14.94 1.89 23.00
C PHE A 104 -14.89 3.38 23.34
N TYR A 105 -14.92 4.25 22.35
CA TYR A 105 -14.92 5.70 22.53
C TYR A 105 -16.15 6.18 23.31
N GLU A 106 -17.34 5.67 22.99
CA GLU A 106 -18.57 5.96 23.73
C GLU A 106 -18.49 5.47 25.20
N ILE A 107 -17.89 4.30 25.45
CA ILE A 107 -17.66 3.81 26.82
C ILE A 107 -16.71 4.73 27.59
N LEU A 108 -15.62 5.16 26.96
CA LEU A 108 -14.65 6.07 27.58
C LEU A 108 -15.28 7.43 27.89
N LEU A 109 -16.06 7.99 26.96
CA LEU A 109 -16.82 9.22 27.20
C LEU A 109 -17.82 9.08 28.35
N PHE A 110 -18.55 7.97 28.41
CA PHE A 110 -19.47 7.68 29.50
C PHE A 110 -18.75 7.62 30.87
N LEU A 111 -17.60 6.96 30.92
CA LEU A 111 -16.78 6.90 32.13
C LEU A 111 -16.25 8.27 32.54
N ASN A 112 -15.75 9.07 31.59
CA ASN A 112 -15.25 10.42 31.85
C ASN A 112 -16.35 11.33 32.42
N ASN A 113 -17.53 11.36 31.77
CA ASN A 113 -18.66 12.15 32.24
C ASN A 113 -19.16 11.72 33.62
N LYS A 114 -19.00 10.45 33.99
CA LYS A 114 -19.37 9.94 35.32
C LYS A 114 -18.38 10.38 36.39
N ILE A 115 -17.08 10.45 36.07
CA ILE A 115 -16.03 10.96 36.95
C ILE A 115 -16.22 12.46 37.18
N ASP A 116 -16.46 13.23 36.10
CA ASP A 116 -16.70 14.68 36.18
C ASP A 116 -17.94 15.05 37.01
N LYS A 117 -18.92 14.14 37.10
CA LYS A 117 -20.12 14.33 37.94
C LYS A 117 -19.88 13.99 39.41
N PHE A 118 -18.80 13.29 39.73
CA PHE A 118 -18.45 12.86 41.08
C PHE A 118 -17.43 13.79 41.76
N LEU A 119 -16.63 14.52 40.97
CA LEU A 119 -15.79 15.65 41.39
C LEU A 119 -16.62 16.93 41.54
#